data_AF-A0A0C1QCB9-F1
#
_entry.id   AF-A0A0C1QCB9-F1
#
_cell.length_a   1.000
_cell.length_b   1.000
_cell.length_c   1.000
_cell.angle_alpha   90.00
_cell.angle_beta   90.00
_cell.angle_gamma   90.00
#
_symmetry.space_group_name_H-M   'P 1'
#
loop_
_entity.id
_entity.type
_entity.pdbx_description
1 polymer ?
#
loop_
_entity_poly.entity_id
_entity_poly.type
_entity_poly.pdbx_seq_one_letter_code
_entity_poly.pdbx_strand_id
1 'polypeptide(L)'
;MLVKAYSLQQDRSRHCQIYNKQKELRVLLSFDPRVSHACWQYNISEQNFIGMKIMSETTNTESTNPESTTAAPESSSEFEQYQLSEKWLKRFKLLKKLGADSQSMFSIMKTPEFKGLSNSDRISVSLNFFVLFFGPLYYLFKKMWMKAGFMFASIWVFNGLLSIVEGLLGFTFPSVIFWVVPNVICAQIACYDYYKHITAEEKIWPQVPEFLKQPVGIISYLVASFVFLMVAVSLTTA
;
A
#
# COMPACT_ATOMS: atom_id res chain seq x y z
N MET A 1 35.41 -38.88 18.59
CA MET A 1 34.34 -39.55 17.80
C MET A 1 32.93 -39.36 18.39
N LEU A 2 32.76 -39.15 19.69
CA LEU A 2 31.43 -39.00 20.33
C LEU A 2 30.65 -37.70 19.97
N VAL A 3 31.34 -36.62 19.62
CA VAL A 3 30.68 -35.32 19.29
C VAL A 3 29.89 -35.38 17.97
N LYS A 4 30.32 -36.22 17.01
CA LYS A 4 29.65 -36.34 15.69
C LYS A 4 28.34 -37.14 15.75
N ALA A 5 28.17 -37.99 16.76
CA ALA A 5 26.93 -38.75 16.94
C ALA A 5 25.79 -37.88 17.50
N TYR A 6 26.12 -36.91 18.37
CA TYR A 6 25.12 -36.06 19.02
C TYR A 6 24.48 -35.04 18.05
N SER A 7 25.26 -34.47 17.12
CA SER A 7 24.74 -33.51 16.15
C SER A 7 23.79 -34.15 15.13
N LEU A 8 24.04 -35.40 14.72
CA LEU A 8 23.16 -36.14 13.80
C LEU A 8 21.84 -36.57 14.43
N GLN A 9 21.80 -36.77 15.75
CA GLN A 9 20.59 -37.15 16.46
C GLN A 9 19.66 -35.95 16.70
N GLN A 10 20.24 -34.76 16.89
CA GLN A 10 19.49 -33.51 17.05
C GLN A 10 18.92 -32.96 15.74
N ASP A 11 19.51 -33.31 14.60
CA ASP A 11 19.00 -32.93 13.28
C ASP A 11 17.79 -33.81 12.84
N ARG A 12 17.84 -35.11 13.14
CA ARG A 12 16.72 -36.03 12.87
C ARG A 12 15.46 -35.70 13.68
N SER A 13 15.62 -35.21 14.91
CA SER A 13 14.49 -34.80 15.76
C SER A 13 13.76 -33.57 15.22
N ARG A 14 14.49 -32.63 14.60
CA ARG A 14 13.90 -31.42 13.98
C ARG A 14 13.12 -31.74 12.69
N HIS A 15 13.59 -32.70 11.90
CA HIS A 15 12.89 -33.14 10.69
C HIS A 15 11.53 -33.81 10.96
N CYS A 16 11.37 -34.56 12.06
CA CYS A 16 10.08 -35.16 12.43
C CYS A 16 9.03 -34.14 12.89
N GLN A 17 9.43 -33.04 13.54
CA GLN A 17 8.47 -32.00 13.97
C GLN A 17 7.91 -31.19 12.79
N ILE A 18 8.71 -30.98 11.73
CA ILE A 18 8.26 -30.26 10.53
C ILE A 18 7.24 -31.09 9.74
N TYR A 19 7.41 -32.42 9.67
CA TYR A 19 6.47 -33.30 8.97
C TYR A 19 5.11 -33.42 9.66
N ASN A 20 5.07 -33.38 11.00
CA ASN A 20 3.80 -33.49 11.72
C ASN A 20 2.95 -32.20 11.63
N LYS A 21 3.59 -31.02 11.56
CA LYS A 21 2.90 -29.74 11.35
C LYS A 21 2.29 -29.59 9.94
N GLN A 22 2.94 -30.18 8.92
CA GLN A 22 2.42 -30.21 7.53
C GLN A 22 1.21 -31.13 7.37
N LYS A 23 1.09 -32.19 8.19
CA LYS A 23 -0.03 -33.13 8.13
C LYS A 23 -1.32 -32.54 8.73
N GLU A 24 -1.22 -31.70 9.75
CA GLU A 24 -2.39 -30.99 10.31
C GLU A 24 -2.91 -29.87 9.40
N LEU A 25 -2.04 -29.17 8.66
CA LEU A 25 -2.46 -28.16 7.68
C LEU A 25 -3.20 -28.75 6.47
N ARG A 26 -3.00 -30.03 6.16
CA ARG A 26 -3.68 -30.70 5.04
C ARG A 26 -5.11 -31.17 5.40
N VAL A 27 -5.42 -31.36 6.68
CA VAL A 27 -6.77 -31.75 7.13
C VAL A 27 -7.71 -30.55 7.15
N LEU A 28 -7.22 -29.35 7.46
CA LEU A 28 -8.03 -28.12 7.50
C LEU A 28 -8.35 -27.48 6.14
N LEU A 29 -7.74 -27.96 5.05
CA LEU A 29 -8.00 -27.48 3.68
C LEU A 29 -8.98 -28.38 2.89
N SER A 30 -9.69 -29.31 3.56
CA SER A 30 -10.54 -30.30 2.89
C SER A 30 -12.05 -30.03 2.93
N PHE A 31 -12.51 -28.86 3.36
CA PHE A 31 -13.95 -28.57 3.46
C PHE A 31 -14.33 -27.15 2.97
N ASP A 32 -14.28 -26.91 1.66
CA ASP A 32 -15.26 -26.02 0.99
C ASP A 32 -15.29 -26.28 -0.55
N PRO A 33 -16.38 -26.85 -1.12
CA PRO A 33 -16.49 -27.10 -2.56
C PRO A 33 -16.85 -25.88 -3.41
N ARG A 34 -16.92 -24.65 -2.87
CA ARG A 34 -17.40 -23.47 -3.61
C ARG A 34 -16.34 -22.48 -4.12
N VAL A 35 -15.06 -22.87 -4.14
CA VAL A 35 -13.96 -22.03 -4.67
C VAL A 35 -13.25 -22.72 -5.82
N SER A 36 -13.98 -23.07 -6.90
CA SER A 36 -13.42 -23.82 -8.04
C SER A 36 -13.54 -23.11 -9.41
N HIS A 37 -13.84 -21.81 -9.49
CA HIS A 37 -13.99 -21.14 -10.80
C HIS A 37 -13.33 -19.76 -10.99
N ALA A 38 -12.53 -19.24 -10.05
CA ALA A 38 -11.93 -17.90 -10.22
C ALA A 38 -10.40 -17.88 -10.41
N CYS A 39 -9.74 -19.03 -10.61
CA CYS A 39 -8.27 -19.11 -10.71
C CYS A 39 -7.74 -19.30 -12.14
N TRP A 40 -8.49 -18.88 -13.17
CA TRP A 40 -8.19 -19.22 -14.58
C TRP A 40 -7.93 -18.09 -15.57
N GLN A 41 -7.76 -16.82 -15.18
CA GLN A 41 -7.27 -15.82 -16.13
C GLN A 41 -6.55 -14.65 -15.45
N TYR A 42 -5.22 -14.72 -15.34
CA TYR A 42 -4.32 -13.62 -15.76
C TYR A 42 -2.86 -14.09 -15.75
N ASN A 43 -2.54 -14.95 -16.73
CA ASN A 43 -1.19 -15.41 -17.06
C ASN A 43 -0.92 -15.05 -18.53
N ILE A 44 -1.01 -13.75 -18.88
CA ILE A 44 -0.70 -13.23 -20.22
C ILE A 44 -0.12 -11.81 -20.08
N SER A 45 1.19 -11.71 -19.87
CA SER A 45 2.03 -10.63 -20.45
C SER A 45 3.54 -10.80 -20.20
N GLU A 46 4.00 -11.77 -19.41
CA GLU A 46 5.43 -12.02 -19.15
C GLU A 46 5.99 -13.26 -19.87
N GLN A 47 6.09 -13.23 -21.20
CA GLN A 47 6.88 -14.23 -21.94
C GLN A 47 7.74 -13.68 -23.08
N ASN A 48 7.83 -12.36 -23.29
CA ASN A 48 8.66 -11.79 -24.36
C ASN A 48 9.60 -10.69 -23.85
N PHE A 49 10.53 -11.00 -22.95
CA PHE A 49 11.84 -10.30 -22.88
C PHE A 49 12.89 -11.00 -22.00
N ILE A 50 13.00 -12.33 -22.10
CA ILE A 50 14.18 -13.07 -21.58
C ILE A 50 14.82 -13.77 -22.77
N GLY A 51 15.73 -13.04 -23.42
CA GLY A 51 16.58 -13.56 -24.48
C GLY A 51 17.77 -12.62 -24.68
N MET A 52 18.96 -13.10 -24.32
CA MET A 52 20.29 -12.49 -24.50
C MET A 52 20.62 -11.28 -23.61
N LYS A 53 21.48 -11.51 -22.61
CA LYS A 53 22.95 -11.31 -22.76
C LYS A 53 23.66 -11.58 -21.43
N ILE A 54 24.13 -12.81 -21.25
CA ILE A 54 25.22 -13.14 -20.31
C ILE A 54 26.48 -13.36 -21.15
N MET A 55 27.62 -12.93 -20.60
CA MET A 55 29.02 -13.04 -21.06
C MET A 55 29.62 -11.83 -21.78
N SER A 56 30.38 -11.05 -21.00
CA SER A 56 31.76 -10.63 -21.29
C SER A 56 32.29 -9.96 -20.02
N GLU A 57 33.12 -10.61 -19.20
CA GLU A 57 34.56 -10.82 -19.37
C GLU A 57 35.33 -9.86 -18.44
N THR A 58 36.24 -10.48 -17.70
CA THR A 58 37.07 -9.95 -16.62
C THR A 58 38.22 -9.09 -17.15
N THR A 59 38.45 -7.92 -16.55
CA THR A 59 39.79 -7.35 -16.44
C THR A 59 39.96 -6.63 -15.10
N ASN A 60 40.92 -7.13 -14.33
CA ASN A 60 41.43 -6.50 -13.11
C ASN A 60 42.33 -5.32 -13.51
N THR A 61 42.15 -4.18 -12.85
CA THR A 61 43.21 -3.18 -12.72
C THR A 61 43.22 -2.65 -11.28
N GLU A 62 44.29 -3.00 -10.60
CA GLU A 62 44.74 -2.54 -9.30
C GLU A 62 45.19 -1.06 -9.36
N SER A 63 44.69 -0.21 -8.45
CA SER A 63 45.26 1.11 -8.15
C SER A 63 44.61 1.77 -6.90
N THR A 64 45.18 1.46 -5.73
CA THR A 64 45.61 2.37 -4.63
C THR A 64 44.81 3.66 -4.28
N ASN A 65 44.01 3.57 -3.18
CA ASN A 65 43.77 4.48 -2.01
C ASN A 65 43.58 6.03 -2.13
N PRO A 66 42.97 6.74 -1.12
CA PRO A 66 42.22 6.29 0.07
C PRO A 66 40.82 6.96 0.28
N GLU A 67 39.98 6.24 1.02
CA GLU A 67 39.07 6.72 2.07
C GLU A 67 38.20 7.99 1.84
N SER A 68 36.94 7.76 1.44
CA SER A 68 35.82 8.61 1.85
C SER A 68 34.60 7.72 2.15
N THR A 69 34.50 7.35 3.43
CA THR A 69 33.33 6.70 4.00
C THR A 69 32.27 7.76 4.30
N THR A 70 31.17 7.78 3.55
CA THR A 70 29.86 8.26 4.03
C THR A 70 28.74 7.51 3.32
N ALA A 71 28.42 6.34 3.89
CA ALA A 71 27.17 5.57 3.88
C ALA A 71 26.07 5.92 2.84
N ALA A 72 25.96 5.09 1.79
CA ALA A 72 24.68 4.70 1.18
C ALA A 72 24.82 3.45 0.26
N PRO A 73 24.68 2.22 0.79
CA PRO A 73 24.21 1.12 -0.06
C PRO A 73 23.15 0.18 0.56
N GLU A 74 22.64 0.42 1.77
CA GLU A 74 21.76 -0.58 2.42
C GLU A 74 20.26 -0.48 2.08
N SER A 75 19.79 0.63 1.49
CA SER A 75 18.35 0.79 1.20
C SER A 75 17.89 0.23 -0.15
N SER A 76 18.80 -0.18 -1.05
CA SER A 76 18.43 -0.80 -2.32
C SER A 76 17.98 -2.25 -2.14
N SER A 77 18.71 -3.03 -1.34
CA SER A 77 18.47 -4.48 -1.19
C SER A 77 17.13 -4.81 -0.53
N GLU A 78 16.66 -3.98 0.40
CA GLU A 78 15.44 -4.28 1.18
C GLU A 78 14.16 -4.23 0.34
N PHE A 79 14.10 -3.36 -0.67
CA PHE A 79 12.91 -3.21 -1.49
C PHE A 79 12.96 -4.03 -2.80
N GLU A 80 14.09 -4.66 -3.11
CA GLU A 80 14.24 -5.53 -4.29
C GLU A 80 13.34 -6.77 -4.20
N GLN A 81 13.04 -7.24 -2.98
CA GLN A 81 12.11 -8.36 -2.76
C GLN A 81 10.69 -8.11 -3.28
N TYR A 82 10.27 -6.84 -3.42
CA TYR A 82 8.91 -6.47 -3.81
C TYR A 82 8.72 -6.28 -5.31
N GLN A 83 9.76 -6.51 -6.13
CA GLN A 83 9.73 -6.36 -7.60
C GLN A 83 9.05 -5.06 -8.08
N LEU A 84 9.36 -3.94 -7.40
CA LEU A 84 8.74 -2.65 -7.68
C LEU A 84 9.41 -1.99 -8.89
N SER A 85 8.64 -1.23 -9.66
CA SER A 85 9.22 -0.38 -10.70
C SER A 85 10.14 0.69 -10.09
N GLU A 86 11.13 1.15 -10.85
CA GLU A 86 12.13 2.13 -10.38
C GLU A 86 11.50 3.40 -9.80
N LYS A 87 10.37 3.85 -10.37
CA LYS A 87 9.60 4.99 -9.85
C LYS A 87 9.06 4.74 -8.45
N TRP A 88 8.51 3.56 -8.19
CA TRP A 88 8.02 3.18 -6.86
C TRP A 88 9.16 2.95 -5.88
N LEU A 89 10.25 2.35 -6.34
CA LEU A 89 11.46 2.16 -5.54
C LEU A 89 12.02 3.51 -5.05
N LYS A 90 12.11 4.52 -5.92
CA LYS A 90 12.53 5.88 -5.55
C LYS A 90 11.62 6.48 -4.47
N ARG A 91 10.30 6.34 -4.61
CA ARG A 91 9.32 6.83 -3.62
C ARG A 91 9.46 6.12 -2.28
N PHE A 92 9.63 4.81 -2.29
CA PHE A 92 9.77 4.00 -1.07
C PHE A 92 11.04 4.36 -0.31
N LYS A 93 12.16 4.54 -1.01
CA LYS A 93 13.42 5.03 -0.43
C LYS A 93 13.25 6.40 0.23
N LEU A 94 12.56 7.33 -0.45
CA LEU A 94 12.28 8.65 0.11
C LEU A 94 11.37 8.57 1.35
N LEU A 95 10.30 7.79 1.29
CA LEU A 95 9.38 7.58 2.42
C LEU A 95 10.08 6.95 3.62
N LYS A 96 10.93 5.95 3.39
CA LYS A 96 11.73 5.33 4.44
C LYS A 96 12.70 6.32 5.08
N LYS A 97 13.41 7.12 4.28
CA LYS A 97 14.30 8.20 4.75
C LYS A 97 13.56 9.22 5.63
N LEU A 98 12.28 9.47 5.31
CA LEU A 98 11.41 10.39 6.07
C LEU A 98 10.80 9.77 7.32
N GLY A 99 11.09 8.50 7.64
CA GLY A 99 10.55 7.84 8.83
C GLY A 99 9.09 7.39 8.67
N ALA A 100 8.68 7.02 7.45
CA ALA A 100 7.33 6.51 7.20
C ALA A 100 6.96 5.29 8.06
N ASP A 101 7.94 4.54 8.57
CA ASP A 101 7.70 3.38 9.41
C ASP A 101 7.11 3.74 10.79
N SER A 102 7.59 4.81 11.41
CA SER A 102 7.20 5.20 12.77
C SER A 102 6.17 6.34 12.81
N GLN A 103 6.06 7.15 11.76
CA GLN A 103 5.25 8.36 11.77
C GLN A 103 4.06 8.31 10.80
N SER A 104 3.01 9.07 11.15
CA SER A 104 1.88 9.31 10.25
C SER A 104 2.28 10.21 9.08
N MET A 105 1.61 10.07 7.94
CA MET A 105 1.84 10.91 6.75
C MET A 105 1.75 12.42 7.06
N PHE A 106 0.76 12.82 7.88
CA PHE A 106 0.60 14.23 8.29
C PHE A 106 1.73 14.72 9.19
N SER A 107 2.31 13.85 10.02
CA SER A 107 3.49 14.18 10.83
C SER A 107 4.70 14.38 9.93
N ILE A 108 4.92 13.47 8.98
CA ILE A 108 6.04 13.52 8.02
C ILE A 108 6.02 14.82 7.22
N MET A 109 4.87 15.25 6.71
CA MET A 109 4.77 16.50 5.95
C MET A 109 5.15 17.76 6.75
N LYS A 110 5.10 17.71 8.08
CA LYS A 110 5.47 18.83 8.96
C LYS A 110 6.97 18.85 9.28
N THR A 111 7.66 17.73 9.10
CA THR A 111 9.08 17.58 9.45
C THR A 111 9.99 18.50 8.62
N PRO A 112 11.08 19.03 9.20
CA PRO A 112 12.05 19.84 8.46
C PRO A 112 12.72 19.04 7.34
N GLU A 113 12.87 17.72 7.49
CA GLU A 113 13.43 16.82 6.47
C GLU A 113 12.54 16.80 5.23
N PHE A 114 11.22 16.74 5.39
CA PHE A 114 10.29 16.86 4.28
C PHE A 114 10.35 18.25 3.63
N LYS A 115 10.47 19.30 4.44
CA LYS A 115 10.62 20.69 3.97
C LYS A 115 12.02 21.01 3.41
N GLY A 116 12.99 20.10 3.51
CA GLY A 116 14.31 20.21 2.89
C GLY A 116 14.42 19.49 1.55
N LEU A 117 13.45 18.64 1.18
CA LEU A 117 13.44 17.92 -0.10
C LEU A 117 13.29 18.87 -1.29
N SER A 118 13.80 18.46 -2.46
CA SER A 118 13.53 19.14 -3.72
C SER A 118 12.02 19.17 -4.01
N ASN A 119 11.51 20.22 -4.65
CA ASN A 119 10.08 20.34 -4.98
C ASN A 119 9.59 19.15 -5.84
N SER A 120 10.46 18.62 -6.71
CA SER A 120 10.16 17.44 -7.54
C SER A 120 9.98 16.18 -6.70
N ASP A 121 10.87 15.93 -5.74
CA ASP A 121 10.77 14.75 -4.86
C ASP A 121 9.56 14.87 -3.93
N ARG A 122 9.24 16.08 -3.45
CA ARG A 122 8.01 16.32 -2.67
C ARG A 122 6.76 15.99 -3.47
N ILE A 123 6.63 16.54 -4.68
CA ILE A 123 5.46 16.27 -5.53
C ILE A 123 5.39 14.78 -5.89
N SER A 124 6.53 14.12 -6.15
CA SER A 124 6.55 12.70 -6.48
C SER A 124 6.08 11.80 -5.33
N VAL A 125 6.43 12.14 -4.09
CA VAL A 125 6.04 11.38 -2.89
C VAL A 125 4.64 11.76 -2.42
N SER A 126 4.27 13.03 -2.50
CA SER A 126 2.95 13.50 -2.11
C SER A 126 1.91 13.10 -3.15
N LEU A 127 2.07 13.43 -4.42
CA LEU A 127 1.01 13.30 -5.42
C LEU A 127 1.21 12.12 -6.35
N ASN A 128 0.21 11.25 -6.40
CA ASN A 128 0.08 10.24 -7.44
C ASN A 128 -0.95 10.68 -8.48
N PHE A 129 -0.47 11.06 -9.67
CA PHE A 129 -1.32 11.55 -10.76
C PHE A 129 -2.42 10.55 -11.15
N PHE A 130 -2.13 9.24 -11.17
CA PHE A 130 -3.17 8.25 -11.48
C PHE A 130 -4.30 8.26 -10.45
N VAL A 131 -3.95 8.40 -9.16
CA VAL A 131 -4.95 8.47 -8.09
C VAL A 131 -5.77 9.75 -8.18
N LEU A 132 -5.21 10.84 -8.70
CA LEU A 132 -5.94 12.09 -8.87
C LEU A 132 -7.13 11.95 -9.85
N PHE A 133 -6.98 11.14 -10.91
CA PHE A 133 -8.06 10.90 -11.88
C PHE A 133 -8.96 9.73 -11.51
N PHE A 134 -8.36 8.64 -11.02
CA PHE A 134 -9.11 7.42 -10.68
C PHE A 134 -9.66 7.42 -9.24
N GLY A 135 -9.21 8.35 -8.40
CA GLY A 135 -9.64 8.47 -7.02
C GLY A 135 -9.45 7.17 -6.21
N PRO A 136 -10.44 6.79 -5.39
CA PRO A 136 -10.41 5.54 -4.62
C PRO A 136 -10.39 4.26 -5.48
N LEU A 137 -10.77 4.32 -6.77
CA LEU A 137 -10.69 3.15 -7.66
C LEU A 137 -9.24 2.65 -7.80
N TYR A 138 -8.26 3.56 -7.72
CA TYR A 138 -6.85 3.19 -7.72
C TYR A 138 -6.50 2.22 -6.59
N TYR A 139 -7.08 2.42 -5.40
CA TYR A 139 -6.83 1.57 -4.24
C TYR A 139 -7.39 0.16 -4.44
N LEU A 140 -8.51 0.02 -5.15
CA LEU A 140 -9.06 -1.28 -5.54
C LEU A 140 -8.09 -2.04 -6.46
N PHE A 141 -7.52 -1.37 -7.48
CA PHE A 141 -6.52 -1.98 -8.37
C PHE A 141 -5.26 -2.43 -7.63
N LYS A 142 -4.85 -1.69 -6.59
CA LYS A 142 -3.72 -2.06 -5.72
C LYS A 142 -4.08 -3.06 -4.61
N LYS A 143 -5.26 -3.69 -4.66
CA LYS A 143 -5.78 -4.66 -3.66
C LYS A 143 -5.98 -4.10 -2.25
N MET A 144 -5.98 -2.78 -2.08
CA MET A 144 -6.24 -2.07 -0.82
C MET A 144 -7.73 -1.76 -0.65
N TRP A 145 -8.58 -2.79 -0.73
CA TRP A 145 -10.02 -2.61 -0.86
C TRP A 145 -10.68 -1.98 0.39
N MET A 146 -10.16 -2.24 1.60
CA MET A 146 -10.70 -1.63 2.83
C MET A 146 -10.42 -0.12 2.89
N LYS A 147 -9.21 0.31 2.52
CA LYS A 147 -8.87 1.74 2.40
C LYS A 147 -9.72 2.39 1.30
N ALA A 148 -9.94 1.70 0.17
CA ALA A 148 -10.80 2.18 -0.90
C ALA A 148 -12.26 2.39 -0.44
N GLY A 149 -12.84 1.41 0.25
CA GLY A 149 -14.20 1.49 0.78
C GLY A 149 -14.37 2.62 1.79
N PHE A 150 -13.40 2.78 2.71
CA PHE A 150 -13.39 3.90 3.64
C PHE A 150 -13.33 5.26 2.91
N MET A 151 -12.50 5.38 1.87
CA MET A 151 -12.37 6.61 1.09
C MET A 151 -13.67 6.92 0.35
N PHE A 152 -14.30 5.95 -0.33
CA PHE A 152 -15.61 6.14 -0.96
C PHE A 152 -16.68 6.64 0.01
N ALA A 153 -16.80 5.97 1.16
CA ALA A 153 -17.75 6.36 2.18
C ALA A 153 -17.49 7.79 2.69
N SER A 154 -16.22 8.17 2.86
CA SER A 154 -15.83 9.52 3.30
C SER A 154 -16.11 10.59 2.24
N ILE A 155 -15.95 10.27 0.95
CA ILE A 155 -16.31 11.17 -0.15
C ILE A 155 -17.82 11.45 -0.15
N TRP A 156 -18.65 10.42 0.06
CA TRP A 156 -20.11 10.60 0.14
C TRP A 156 -20.52 11.45 1.35
N VAL A 157 -19.89 11.24 2.51
CA VAL A 157 -20.12 12.09 3.69
C VAL A 157 -19.70 13.53 3.41
N PHE A 158 -18.52 13.74 2.82
CA PHE A 158 -18.04 15.07 2.45
C PHE A 158 -19.01 15.78 1.50
N ASN A 159 -19.45 15.11 0.44
CA ASN A 159 -20.39 15.68 -0.53
C ASN A 159 -21.76 15.99 0.11
N GLY A 160 -22.29 15.08 0.94
CA GLY A 160 -23.55 15.32 1.65
C GLY A 160 -23.46 16.50 2.61
N LEU A 161 -22.33 16.67 3.30
CA LEU A 161 -22.10 17.81 4.16
C LEU A 161 -22.01 19.12 3.37
N LEU A 162 -21.33 19.13 2.23
CA LEU A 162 -21.30 20.29 1.34
C LEU A 162 -22.71 20.66 0.86
N SER A 163 -23.52 19.69 0.41
CA SER A 163 -24.89 19.96 -0.03
C SER A 163 -25.74 20.57 1.09
N ILE A 164 -25.63 20.07 2.33
CA ILE A 164 -26.33 20.66 3.47
C ILE A 164 -25.89 22.11 3.70
N VAL A 165 -24.59 22.40 3.62
CA VAL A 165 -24.06 23.76 3.77
C VAL A 165 -24.58 24.69 2.67
N GLU A 166 -24.68 24.23 1.43
CA GLU A 166 -25.29 24.98 0.32
C GLU A 166 -26.75 25.32 0.61
N GLY A 167 -27.54 24.33 1.05
CA GLY A 167 -28.95 24.53 1.38
C GLY A 167 -29.17 25.47 2.57
N LEU A 168 -28.30 25.44 3.58
CA LEU A 168 -28.41 26.30 4.76
C LEU A 168 -27.95 27.73 4.52
N LEU A 169 -26.90 27.94 3.71
CA LEU A 169 -26.32 29.26 3.46
C LEU A 169 -26.86 29.93 2.19
N GLY A 170 -27.58 29.20 1.34
CA GLY A 170 -28.06 29.69 0.05
C GLY A 170 -26.94 29.99 -0.95
N PHE A 171 -25.75 29.43 -0.75
CA PHE A 171 -24.60 29.56 -1.65
C PHE A 171 -24.42 28.27 -2.46
N THR A 172 -23.98 28.39 -3.71
CA THR A 172 -23.69 27.24 -4.58
C THR A 172 -22.18 27.10 -4.79
N PHE A 173 -21.59 25.99 -4.34
CA PHE A 173 -20.22 25.65 -4.66
C PHE A 173 -20.09 25.21 -6.12
N PRO A 174 -18.99 25.58 -6.80
CA PRO A 174 -18.67 25.01 -8.10
C PRO A 174 -18.61 23.48 -8.04
N SER A 175 -19.28 22.80 -8.97
CA SER A 175 -19.36 21.32 -9.00
C SER A 175 -17.99 20.63 -9.02
N VAL A 176 -16.96 21.33 -9.51
CA VAL A 176 -15.56 20.86 -9.51
C VAL A 176 -15.04 20.56 -8.10
N ILE A 177 -15.49 21.27 -7.07
CA ILE A 177 -15.02 21.11 -5.68
C ILE A 177 -15.38 19.71 -5.15
N PHE A 178 -16.58 19.23 -5.46
CA PHE A 178 -17.09 17.92 -5.02
C PHE A 178 -16.29 16.73 -5.58
N TRP A 179 -15.51 16.94 -6.65
CA TRP A 179 -14.69 15.90 -7.27
C TRP A 179 -13.19 16.11 -7.05
N VAL A 180 -12.70 17.34 -7.26
CA VAL A 180 -11.25 17.63 -7.19
C VAL A 180 -10.73 17.51 -5.77
N VAL A 181 -11.39 18.13 -4.79
CA VAL A 181 -10.92 18.14 -3.40
C VAL A 181 -10.73 16.72 -2.85
N PRO A 182 -11.74 15.83 -2.88
CA PRO A 182 -11.57 14.47 -2.39
C PRO A 182 -10.49 13.67 -3.15
N ASN A 183 -10.40 13.83 -4.47
CA ASN A 183 -9.40 13.12 -5.27
C ASN A 183 -7.98 13.60 -5.01
N VAL A 184 -7.79 14.91 -4.79
CA VAL A 184 -6.49 15.47 -4.39
C VAL A 184 -6.06 14.88 -3.05
N ILE A 185 -6.96 14.81 -2.06
CA ILE A 185 -6.67 14.21 -0.76
C ILE A 185 -6.31 12.72 -0.93
N CYS A 186 -7.08 11.96 -1.71
CA CYS A 186 -6.78 10.56 -2.01
C CYS A 186 -5.39 10.40 -2.66
N ALA A 187 -5.06 11.28 -3.60
CA ALA A 187 -3.78 11.28 -4.32
C ALA A 187 -2.59 11.62 -3.41
N GLN A 188 -2.80 12.50 -2.42
CA GLN A 188 -1.79 12.87 -1.43
C GLN A 188 -1.38 11.71 -0.53
N ILE A 189 -2.34 10.87 -0.16
CA ILE A 189 -2.15 9.81 0.85
C ILE A 189 -1.73 8.48 0.18
N ALA A 190 -2.06 8.27 -1.10
CA ALA A 190 -1.90 6.98 -1.78
C ALA A 190 -0.47 6.44 -1.84
N CYS A 191 0.54 7.30 -2.00
CA CYS A 191 1.93 6.86 -2.00
C CYS A 191 2.35 6.30 -0.64
N TYR A 192 1.94 6.95 0.44
CA TYR A 192 2.20 6.50 1.81
C TYR A 192 1.41 5.22 2.14
N ASP A 193 0.14 5.15 1.73
CA ASP A 193 -0.68 3.98 1.96
C ASP A 193 -0.17 2.74 1.24
N TYR A 194 0.25 2.92 -0.01
CA TYR A 194 0.82 1.81 -0.76
C TYR A 194 2.15 1.34 -0.15
N TYR A 195 2.97 2.27 0.36
CA TYR A 195 4.17 1.91 1.12
C TYR A 195 3.83 1.04 2.33
N LYS A 196 2.91 1.49 3.20
CA LYS A 196 2.48 0.75 4.39
C LYS A 196 1.80 -0.59 4.07
N HIS A 197 1.05 -0.64 2.97
CA HIS A 197 0.42 -1.87 2.52
C HIS A 197 1.45 -2.93 2.11
N ILE A 198 2.55 -2.53 1.48
CA ILE A 198 3.60 -3.45 1.04
C ILE A 198 4.57 -3.81 2.17
N THR A 199 4.97 -2.86 3.00
CA THR A 199 6.01 -3.10 4.04
C THR A 199 5.46 -3.66 5.34
N ALA A 200 4.23 -3.30 5.72
CA ALA A 200 3.63 -3.66 7.00
C ALA A 200 2.34 -4.48 6.85
N GLU A 201 1.98 -4.86 5.61
CA GLU A 201 0.71 -5.53 5.28
C GLU A 201 -0.52 -4.83 5.88
N GLU A 202 -0.43 -3.51 6.04
CA GLU A 202 -1.47 -2.73 6.70
C GLU A 202 -2.74 -2.73 5.85
N LYS A 203 -3.81 -3.24 6.46
CA LYS A 203 -5.14 -3.35 5.86
C LYS A 203 -5.94 -2.04 5.94
N ILE A 204 -5.80 -1.31 7.04
CA ILE A 204 -6.45 -0.02 7.31
C ILE A 204 -5.60 0.79 8.29
N TRP A 205 -5.78 2.12 8.31
CA TRP A 205 -5.01 2.97 9.21
C TRP A 205 -5.28 2.68 10.69
N PRO A 206 -4.27 2.74 11.57
CA PRO A 206 -4.43 2.44 13.00
C PRO A 206 -5.30 3.48 13.74
N GLN A 207 -5.43 4.69 13.21
CA GLN A 207 -6.22 5.77 13.82
C GLN A 207 -7.74 5.58 13.63
N VAL A 208 -8.17 4.64 12.79
CA VAL A 208 -9.61 4.41 12.59
C VAL A 208 -10.21 3.65 13.78
N PRO A 209 -11.47 3.94 14.15
CA PRO A 209 -12.20 3.19 15.15
C PRO A 209 -12.17 1.68 14.90
N GLU A 210 -12.18 0.90 16.00
CA GLU A 210 -12.11 -0.57 15.98
C GLU A 210 -13.13 -1.22 15.05
N PHE A 211 -14.37 -0.70 15.02
CA PHE A 211 -15.43 -1.26 14.19
C PHE A 211 -15.12 -1.16 12.69
N LEU A 212 -14.39 -0.13 12.23
CA LEU A 212 -13.99 0.03 10.83
C LEU A 212 -12.79 -0.84 10.43
N LYS A 213 -12.08 -1.43 11.40
CA LYS A 213 -10.99 -2.37 11.10
C LYS A 213 -11.48 -3.69 10.54
N GLN A 214 -12.77 -4.00 10.72
CA GLN A 214 -13.40 -5.21 10.22
C GLN A 214 -14.02 -4.96 8.84
N PRO A 215 -14.00 -5.96 7.92
CA PRO A 215 -14.71 -5.91 6.64
C PRO A 215 -16.17 -5.44 6.74
N VAL A 216 -16.89 -5.96 7.73
CA VAL A 216 -18.31 -5.65 7.96
C VAL A 216 -18.50 -4.19 8.33
N GLY A 217 -17.57 -3.61 9.11
CA GLY A 217 -17.59 -2.20 9.45
C GLY A 217 -17.47 -1.30 8.23
N ILE A 218 -16.54 -1.61 7.32
CA ILE A 218 -16.38 -0.85 6.07
C ILE A 218 -17.63 -0.90 5.20
N ILE A 219 -18.25 -2.08 5.06
CA ILE A 219 -19.49 -2.23 4.28
C ILE A 219 -20.63 -1.43 4.94
N SER A 220 -20.77 -1.53 6.27
CA SER A 220 -21.79 -0.77 7.01
C SER A 220 -21.60 0.74 6.85
N TYR A 221 -20.35 1.22 6.90
CA TYR A 221 -20.02 2.62 6.71
C TYR A 221 -20.33 3.09 5.29
N LEU A 222 -20.01 2.31 4.26
CA LEU A 222 -20.41 2.60 2.88
C LEU A 222 -21.92 2.77 2.73
N VAL A 223 -22.70 1.82 3.25
CA VAL A 223 -24.17 1.87 3.16
C VAL A 223 -24.72 3.07 3.92
N ALA A 224 -24.25 3.31 5.15
CA ALA A 224 -24.69 4.44 5.97
C ALA A 224 -24.35 5.79 5.30
N SER A 225 -23.14 5.95 4.78
CA SER A 225 -22.71 7.17 4.07
C SER A 225 -23.49 7.41 2.79
N PHE A 226 -23.86 6.35 2.06
CA PHE A 226 -24.70 6.47 0.87
C PHE A 226 -26.12 6.94 1.24
N VAL A 227 -26.74 6.33 2.24
CA VAL A 227 -28.06 6.75 2.74
C VAL A 227 -28.02 8.20 3.23
N PHE A 228 -26.98 8.57 3.98
CA PHE A 228 -26.76 9.94 4.42
C PHE A 228 -26.70 10.93 3.25
N LEU A 229 -25.91 10.63 2.22
CA LEU A 229 -25.82 11.47 1.02
C LEU A 229 -27.19 11.64 0.35
N MET A 230 -27.94 10.55 0.18
CA MET A 230 -29.27 10.58 -0.45
C MET A 230 -30.25 11.45 0.35
N VAL A 231 -30.25 11.33 1.68
CA VAL A 231 -31.06 12.18 2.56
C VAL A 231 -30.63 13.64 2.49
N ALA A 232 -29.32 13.91 2.57
CA ALA A 232 -28.76 15.25 2.50
C ALA A 232 -29.17 15.97 1.21
N VAL A 233 -28.99 15.31 0.06
CA VAL A 233 -29.38 15.87 -1.24
C VAL A 233 -30.89 16.12 -1.28
N SER A 234 -31.71 15.14 -0.86
CA SER A 234 -33.18 15.27 -0.86
C SER A 234 -33.68 16.46 -0.04
N LEU A 235 -33.08 16.72 1.12
CA LEU A 235 -33.43 17.85 1.99
C LEU A 235 -33.06 19.21 1.38
N THR A 236 -32.03 19.25 0.55
CA THR A 236 -31.53 20.50 -0.05
C THR A 236 -32.18 20.85 -1.39
N THR A 237 -32.82 19.87 -2.03
CA THR A 237 -33.52 20.04 -3.31
C THR A 237 -35.03 20.20 -3.18
N ALA A 238 -35.59 20.05 -1.98
CA ALA A 238 -37.01 20.18 -1.68
C ALA A 238 -37.38 21.63 -1.30
#